data_AF-W4MFH9-F1
#
_entry.id   AF-W4MFH9-F1
#
_cell.length_a   1.000
_cell.length_b   1.000
_cell.length_c   1.000
_cell.angle_alpha   90.00
_cell.angle_beta   90.00
_cell.angle_gamma   90.00
#
_symmetry.space_group_name_H-M   'P 1'
#
loop_
_entity.id
_entity.type
_entity.pdbx_description
1 polymer ?
#
loop_
_entity_poly.entity_id
_entity_poly.type
_entity_poly.pdbx_seq_one_letter_code
_entity_poly.pdbx_strand_id
1 'polypeptide(L)'
;MKLIACPACHLQYDVTHTDDPFVSCICGEEISTAAHGAIDAKILRCGSCGAVIPDDAEQCDYCESVIVRDPKKLSFVCPECYARNTETGHFCSSCGVRFQPQAFFGGDPPKLDCPVCEGELILQNVGGIVVRECDSCNGLWVPGDRFDELVRRMIEARQKQGPLLTSGMHKKTAFQSKIVYRKCPECQLGMHRKNFARKSGIIVDWCGNHGTWLDADELEGIAAFVLSGKLESKRFDAPMQSWQQPADAKRMEVIYQSEQLMAAERMRLERQRDRNRSEIDADIADMSEGFTLSGWLKWLLE
;
A
#
# COMPACT_ATOMS: atom_id res chain seq x y z
N MET A 1 24.00 -1.12 -14.16
CA MET A 1 22.73 -0.39 -14.06
C MET A 1 22.78 0.83 -14.98
N LYS A 2 21.82 0.97 -15.90
CA LYS A 2 21.74 2.05 -16.89
C LYS A 2 20.45 2.82 -16.65
N LEU A 3 20.55 4.03 -16.09
CA LEU A 3 19.39 4.85 -15.75
C LEU A 3 19.19 5.99 -16.75
N ILE A 4 17.93 6.28 -17.06
CA ILE A 4 17.50 7.47 -17.82
C ILE A 4 16.38 8.18 -17.06
N ALA A 5 16.21 9.48 -17.28
CA ALA A 5 15.11 10.26 -16.71
C ALA A 5 14.25 10.85 -17.82
N CYS A 6 12.93 10.84 -17.63
CA CYS A 6 12.01 11.52 -18.52
C CYS A 6 12.30 13.03 -18.53
N PRO A 7 12.51 13.67 -19.69
CA PRO A 7 12.75 15.11 -19.75
C PRO A 7 11.51 15.94 -19.37
N ALA A 8 10.31 15.36 -19.47
CA ALA A 8 9.06 16.05 -19.17
C ALA A 8 8.65 15.96 -17.70
N CYS A 9 8.70 14.75 -17.11
CA CYS A 9 8.19 14.51 -15.75
C CYS A 9 9.25 14.07 -14.75
N HIS A 10 10.51 13.94 -15.17
CA HIS A 10 11.66 13.54 -14.35
C HIS A 10 11.57 12.13 -13.73
N LEU A 11 10.61 11.30 -14.17
CA LEU A 11 10.53 9.93 -13.74
C LEU A 11 11.73 9.13 -14.29
N GLN A 12 12.39 8.37 -13.41
CA GLN A 12 13.61 7.63 -13.72
C GLN A 12 13.31 6.17 -14.07
N TYR A 13 14.01 5.63 -15.07
CA TYR A 13 13.86 4.26 -15.56
C TYR A 13 15.19 3.53 -15.52
N ASP A 14 15.17 2.27 -15.09
CA ASP A 14 16.28 1.34 -15.30
C ASP A 14 16.12 0.61 -16.63
N VAL A 15 16.99 0.94 -17.57
CA VAL A 15 17.04 0.38 -18.92
C VAL A 15 18.22 -0.57 -19.10
N THR A 16 18.70 -1.20 -18.02
CA THR A 16 19.80 -2.17 -18.06
C THR A 16 19.49 -3.41 -18.90
N HIS A 17 18.22 -3.82 -18.92
CA HIS A 17 17.78 -5.10 -19.53
C HIS A 17 17.02 -4.91 -20.84
N THR A 18 16.97 -3.70 -21.39
CA THR A 18 16.35 -3.43 -22.69
C THR A 18 17.41 -3.04 -23.70
N ASP A 19 17.30 -3.64 -24.88
CA ASP A 19 18.08 -3.28 -26.07
C ASP A 19 17.34 -2.25 -26.94
N ASP A 20 16.12 -1.85 -26.54
CA ASP A 20 15.32 -0.90 -27.29
C ASP A 20 15.97 0.50 -27.23
N PRO A 21 16.05 1.22 -28.36
CA PRO A 21 16.66 2.54 -28.41
C PRO A 21 15.81 3.63 -27.73
N PHE A 22 14.52 3.34 -27.50
CA PHE A 22 13.55 4.22 -26.88
C PHE A 22 12.65 3.44 -25.92
N VAL A 23 12.21 4.10 -24.86
CA VAL A 23 11.17 3.59 -23.95
C VAL A 23 10.09 4.64 -23.75
N SER A 24 8.84 4.21 -23.62
CA SER A 24 7.72 5.10 -23.34
C SER A 24 7.63 5.40 -21.85
N CYS A 25 7.60 6.67 -21.52
CA CYS A 25 7.32 7.14 -20.17
C CYS A 25 5.83 6.97 -19.84
N ILE A 26 5.51 6.82 -18.55
CA ILE A 26 4.13 6.80 -18.05
C ILE A 26 3.39 8.11 -18.36
N CYS A 27 4.11 9.23 -18.46
CA CYS A 27 3.52 10.51 -18.86
C CYS A 27 3.23 10.65 -20.37
N GLY A 28 3.54 9.61 -21.16
CA GLY A 28 3.37 9.60 -22.63
C GLY A 28 4.59 10.06 -23.41
N GLU A 29 5.62 10.61 -22.76
CA GLU A 29 6.86 11.04 -23.41
C GLU A 29 7.71 9.86 -23.87
N GLU A 30 8.33 9.96 -25.04
CA GLU A 30 9.28 8.96 -25.52
C GLU A 30 10.71 9.32 -25.08
N ILE A 31 11.41 8.40 -24.41
CA ILE A 31 12.73 8.65 -23.81
C ILE A 31 13.78 7.81 -24.54
N SER A 32 14.87 8.45 -24.99
CA SER A 32 16.02 7.73 -25.53
C SER A 32 16.72 6.92 -24.45
N THR A 33 17.10 5.68 -24.77
CA THR A 33 17.95 4.85 -23.91
C THR A 33 19.44 5.11 -24.12
N ALA A 34 19.86 6.13 -24.88
CA ALA A 34 21.28 6.42 -25.07
C ALA A 34 21.99 6.75 -23.76
N ALA A 35 23.21 6.23 -23.57
CA ALA A 35 24.01 6.55 -22.38
C ALA A 35 24.49 8.01 -22.44
N HIS A 36 24.26 8.76 -21.37
CA HIS A 36 24.72 10.15 -21.27
C HIS A 36 26.23 10.24 -21.01
N GLY A 37 26.86 11.29 -21.55
CA GLY A 37 28.27 11.59 -21.28
C GLY A 37 28.45 12.03 -19.82
N ALA A 38 29.43 11.44 -19.13
CA ALA A 38 29.70 11.75 -17.73
C ALA A 38 30.37 13.12 -17.57
N ILE A 39 29.94 13.89 -16.56
CA ILE A 39 30.58 15.14 -16.13
C ILE A 39 30.87 15.03 -14.63
N ASP A 40 32.07 15.43 -14.20
CA ASP A 40 32.46 15.44 -12.79
C ASP A 40 31.97 16.72 -12.09
N ALA A 41 31.45 16.63 -10.86
CA ALA A 41 30.97 17.80 -10.13
C ALA A 41 31.88 18.24 -8.97
N LYS A 42 31.77 19.53 -8.62
CA LYS A 42 32.66 20.27 -7.71
C LYS A 42 32.24 20.31 -6.23
N ILE A 43 31.23 19.55 -5.82
CA ILE A 43 30.85 19.40 -4.40
C ILE A 43 30.90 17.91 -4.11
N LEU A 44 31.67 17.52 -3.09
CA LEU A 44 31.77 16.13 -2.68
C LEU A 44 30.79 15.81 -1.56
N ARG A 45 30.08 14.71 -1.76
CA ARG A 45 29.14 14.15 -0.80
C ARG A 45 29.45 12.68 -0.56
N CYS A 46 29.12 12.21 0.62
CA CYS A 46 29.13 10.81 0.94
C CYS A 46 28.08 10.06 0.09
N GLY A 47 28.52 9.08 -0.71
CA GLY A 47 27.61 8.26 -1.52
C GLY A 47 26.67 7.36 -0.71
N SER A 48 26.95 7.14 0.58
CA SER A 48 26.12 6.32 1.48
C SER A 48 24.97 7.11 2.12
N CYS A 49 25.26 8.31 2.63
CA CYS A 49 24.28 9.10 3.41
C CYS A 49 23.97 10.49 2.86
N GLY A 50 24.70 10.97 1.85
CA GLY A 50 24.50 12.28 1.22
C GLY A 50 25.12 13.48 1.96
N ALA A 51 25.77 13.26 3.11
CA ALA A 51 26.47 14.31 3.87
C ALA A 51 27.54 14.99 3.00
N VAL A 52 27.70 16.31 3.15
CA VAL A 52 28.83 17.04 2.54
C VAL A 52 30.11 16.59 3.21
N ILE A 53 31.14 16.30 2.42
CA ILE A 53 32.43 15.84 2.93
C ILE A 53 33.56 16.76 2.45
N PRO A 54 34.64 16.90 3.24
CA PRO A 54 35.89 17.48 2.78
C PRO A 54 36.51 16.73 1.58
N ASP A 55 37.34 17.44 0.81
CA ASP A 55 38.01 16.89 -0.37
C ASP A 55 38.95 15.72 -0.05
N ASP A 56 39.53 15.70 1.15
CA ASP A 56 40.51 14.73 1.64
C ASP A 56 39.93 13.63 2.54
N ALA A 57 38.64 13.68 2.87
CA ALA A 57 38.02 12.75 3.81
C ALA A 57 38.08 11.28 3.33
N GLU A 58 38.76 10.38 4.03
CA GLU A 58 38.79 8.95 3.70
C GLU A 58 37.55 8.20 4.20
N GLN A 59 36.88 8.76 5.20
CA GLN A 59 35.68 8.22 5.82
C GLN A 59 34.67 9.35 6.07
N CYS A 60 33.38 9.02 6.04
CA CYS A 60 32.32 9.99 6.34
C CYS A 60 32.19 10.19 7.86
N ASP A 61 32.33 11.42 8.35
CA ASP A 61 32.17 11.74 9.78
C ASP A 61 30.74 11.48 10.31
N TYR A 62 29.74 11.43 9.42
CA TYR A 62 28.34 11.24 9.82
C TYR A 62 27.93 9.77 9.90
N CYS A 63 28.31 8.95 8.92
CA CYS A 63 27.85 7.56 8.80
C CYS A 63 28.98 6.53 8.72
N GLU A 64 30.23 6.98 8.90
CA GLU A 64 31.43 6.14 8.96
C GLU A 64 31.69 5.29 7.70
N SER A 65 31.03 5.58 6.58
CA SER A 65 31.29 4.86 5.33
C SER A 65 32.61 5.32 4.72
N VAL A 66 33.36 4.38 4.16
CA VAL A 66 34.57 4.67 3.35
C VAL A 66 34.19 5.53 2.13
N ILE A 67 35.01 6.54 1.84
CA ILE A 67 34.83 7.40 0.67
C ILE A 67 35.63 6.86 -0.51
N VAL A 68 34.92 6.47 -1.57
CA VAL A 68 35.52 5.95 -2.80
C VAL A 68 35.61 7.07 -3.84
N ARG A 69 36.84 7.49 -4.19
CA ARG A 69 37.12 8.52 -5.22
C ARG A 69 37.79 7.99 -6.48
N ASP A 70 38.24 6.73 -6.48
CA ASP A 70 38.93 6.12 -7.61
C ASP A 70 37.98 5.97 -8.82
N PRO A 71 38.18 6.69 -9.94
CA PRO A 71 37.30 6.63 -11.10
C PRO A 71 37.15 5.22 -11.68
N LYS A 72 38.11 4.31 -11.47
CA LYS A 72 38.03 2.92 -11.91
C LYS A 72 37.02 2.10 -11.11
N LYS A 73 36.63 2.57 -9.93
CA LYS A 73 35.62 1.96 -9.04
C LYS A 73 34.25 2.65 -9.14
N LEU A 74 34.12 3.63 -10.02
CA LEU A 74 32.88 4.39 -10.25
C LEU A 74 32.32 4.04 -11.62
N SER A 75 31.30 3.20 -11.65
CA SER A 75 30.64 2.73 -12.88
C SER A 75 29.20 3.24 -13.02
N PHE A 76 28.54 3.57 -11.90
CA PHE A 76 27.14 3.97 -11.89
C PHE A 76 26.98 5.47 -12.18
N VAL A 77 26.22 5.82 -13.22
CA VAL A 77 26.01 7.22 -13.62
C VAL A 77 24.71 7.76 -13.03
N CYS A 78 24.79 8.89 -12.34
CA CYS A 78 23.64 9.61 -11.82
C CYS A 78 22.75 10.10 -12.97
N PRO A 79 21.43 9.83 -12.97
CA PRO A 79 20.55 10.26 -14.06
C PRO A 79 20.28 11.78 -14.06
N GLU A 80 20.40 12.46 -12.90
CA GLU A 80 20.15 13.90 -12.80
C GLU A 80 21.31 14.80 -13.23
N CYS A 81 22.55 14.41 -12.89
CA CYS A 81 23.73 15.26 -13.11
C CYS A 81 24.87 14.56 -13.85
N TYR A 82 24.68 13.30 -14.23
CA TYR A 82 25.63 12.50 -14.99
C TYR A 82 26.99 12.23 -14.32
N ALA A 83 27.10 12.50 -13.02
CA ALA A 83 28.29 12.13 -12.25
C ALA A 83 28.41 10.62 -12.08
N ARG A 84 29.65 10.12 -12.06
CA ARG A 84 29.95 8.70 -11.75
C ARG A 84 29.96 8.47 -10.24
N ASN A 85 29.39 7.36 -9.82
CA ASN A 85 29.15 6.95 -8.44
C ASN A 85 29.51 5.46 -8.26
N THR A 86 29.60 5.03 -7.01
CA THR A 86 29.75 3.61 -6.68
C THR A 86 28.46 2.87 -6.99
N GLU A 87 28.56 1.58 -7.34
CA GLU A 87 27.38 0.74 -7.64
C GLU A 87 26.42 0.60 -6.45
N THR A 88 26.94 0.77 -5.24
CA THR A 88 26.19 0.69 -3.98
C THR A 88 25.77 2.07 -3.44
N GLY A 89 25.98 3.14 -4.20
CA GLY A 89 25.63 4.50 -3.76
C GLY A 89 24.12 4.64 -3.54
N HIS A 90 23.72 5.18 -2.40
CA HIS A 90 22.34 5.57 -2.13
C HIS A 90 22.08 7.05 -2.47
N PHE A 91 23.14 7.85 -2.57
CA PHE A 91 23.08 9.25 -2.93
C PHE A 91 24.17 9.57 -3.96
N CYS A 92 23.90 10.54 -4.82
CA CYS A 92 24.91 11.05 -5.72
C CYS A 92 25.98 11.82 -4.95
N SER A 93 27.24 11.43 -5.11
CA SER A 93 28.40 12.10 -4.52
C SER A 93 28.60 13.53 -5.02
N SER A 94 27.89 13.90 -6.10
CA SER A 94 27.96 15.18 -6.79
C SER A 94 26.74 16.07 -6.44
N CYS A 95 25.56 15.76 -6.98
CA CYS A 95 24.37 16.62 -6.83
C CYS A 95 23.58 16.32 -5.54
N GLY A 96 23.87 15.22 -4.86
CA GLY A 96 23.18 14.81 -3.64
C GLY A 96 21.79 14.20 -3.86
N VAL A 97 21.35 13.98 -5.11
CA VAL A 97 20.09 13.27 -5.36
C VAL A 97 20.14 11.88 -4.75
N ARG A 98 19.06 11.46 -4.10
CA ARG A 98 18.92 10.09 -3.61
C ARG A 98 18.57 9.17 -4.77
N PHE A 99 19.29 8.07 -4.90
CA PHE A 99 18.95 7.02 -5.84
C PHE A 99 17.81 6.18 -5.28
N GLN A 100 16.66 6.23 -5.96
CA GLN A 100 15.49 5.41 -5.65
C GLN A 100 14.96 4.76 -6.93
N PRO A 101 15.76 3.89 -7.57
CA PRO A 101 15.35 3.27 -8.82
C PRO A 101 14.13 2.37 -8.57
N GLN A 102 13.09 2.58 -9.39
CA GLN A 102 11.95 1.69 -9.44
C GLN A 102 12.33 0.49 -10.31
N ALA A 103 12.16 -0.72 -9.79
CA ALA A 103 12.39 -1.93 -10.58
C ALA A 103 11.43 -1.94 -11.78
N PHE A 104 12.00 -1.96 -12.99
CA PHE A 104 11.27 -2.18 -14.24
C PHE A 104 11.43 -3.65 -14.60
N PHE A 105 10.35 -4.42 -14.44
CA PHE A 105 10.26 -5.77 -14.99
C PHE A 105 9.58 -5.61 -16.34
N GLY A 106 10.31 -5.82 -17.44
CA GLY A 106 9.78 -5.65 -18.79
C GLY A 106 8.46 -6.38 -18.98
N GLY A 107 7.43 -5.65 -19.42
CA GLY A 107 6.07 -6.13 -19.65
C GLY A 107 5.02 -5.20 -19.05
N ASP A 108 3.78 -5.33 -19.53
CA ASP A 108 2.65 -4.71 -18.83
C ASP A 108 2.56 -5.32 -17.43
N PRO A 109 2.48 -4.50 -16.37
CA PRO A 109 2.34 -5.01 -15.03
C PRO A 109 1.03 -5.81 -14.96
N PRO A 110 1.01 -6.98 -14.30
CA PRO A 110 -0.16 -7.87 -14.33
C PRO A 110 -1.40 -7.10 -13.89
N LYS A 111 -2.51 -7.30 -14.61
CA LYS A 111 -3.80 -6.75 -14.19
C LYS A 111 -4.17 -7.37 -12.84
N LEU A 112 -4.51 -6.53 -11.87
CA LEU A 112 -4.96 -6.96 -10.55
C LEU A 112 -6.37 -6.44 -10.34
N ASP A 113 -7.21 -7.28 -9.74
CA ASP A 113 -8.59 -6.94 -9.44
C ASP A 113 -8.72 -6.42 -8.01
N CYS A 114 -9.63 -5.48 -7.81
CA CYS A 114 -9.95 -4.93 -6.51
C CYS A 114 -10.56 -6.02 -5.62
N PRO A 115 -10.02 -6.27 -4.41
CA PRO A 115 -10.53 -7.29 -3.50
C PRO A 115 -11.85 -6.88 -2.83
N VAL A 116 -12.38 -5.68 -3.12
CA VAL A 116 -13.63 -5.14 -2.57
C VAL A 116 -14.75 -5.15 -3.59
N CYS A 117 -14.48 -4.67 -4.81
CA CYS A 117 -15.50 -4.49 -5.85
C CYS A 117 -15.18 -5.17 -7.19
N GLU A 118 -14.07 -5.91 -7.27
CA GLU A 118 -13.63 -6.64 -8.47
C GLU A 118 -13.29 -5.75 -9.69
N GLY A 119 -13.29 -4.42 -9.52
CA GLY A 119 -12.83 -3.47 -10.54
C GLY A 119 -11.32 -3.50 -10.76
N GLU A 120 -10.87 -2.97 -11.90
CA GLU A 120 -9.44 -2.96 -12.28
C GLU A 120 -8.62 -2.00 -11.38
N LEU A 121 -7.45 -2.46 -10.93
CA LEU A 121 -6.51 -1.64 -10.17
C LEU A 121 -5.51 -0.93 -11.10
N ILE A 122 -5.62 0.39 -11.19
CA ILE A 122 -4.77 1.25 -12.03
C ILE A 122 -3.52 1.71 -11.27
N LEU A 123 -2.39 1.87 -11.97
CA LEU A 123 -1.15 2.35 -11.35
C LEU A 123 -1.25 3.83 -10.97
N GLN A 124 -0.81 4.16 -9.77
CA GLN A 124 -0.73 5.52 -9.26
C GLN A 124 0.60 5.78 -8.56
N ASN A 125 1.02 7.05 -8.52
CA ASN A 125 2.19 7.48 -7.73
C ASN A 125 1.71 8.23 -6.50
N VAL A 126 1.91 7.63 -5.33
CA VAL A 126 1.59 8.25 -4.03
C VAL A 126 2.90 8.51 -3.30
N GLY A 127 3.28 9.79 -3.20
CA GLY A 127 4.46 10.20 -2.45
C GLY A 127 5.77 9.58 -2.96
N GLY A 128 5.90 9.36 -4.28
CA GLY A 128 7.08 8.73 -4.90
C GLY A 128 7.10 7.21 -4.78
N ILE A 129 5.97 6.59 -4.42
CA ILE A 129 5.79 5.14 -4.34
C ILE A 129 4.72 4.76 -5.35
N VAL A 130 5.05 3.83 -6.25
CA VAL A 130 4.08 3.24 -7.16
C VAL A 130 3.17 2.30 -6.36
N VAL A 131 1.88 2.60 -6.38
CA VAL A 131 0.79 1.82 -5.79
C VAL A 131 -0.23 1.50 -6.87
N ARG A 132 -1.24 0.69 -6.57
CA ARG A 132 -2.42 0.57 -7.43
C ARG A 132 -3.68 1.05 -6.74
N GLU A 133 -4.45 1.87 -7.41
CA GLU A 133 -5.71 2.41 -6.91
C GLU A 133 -6.88 1.78 -7.66
N CYS A 134 -7.97 1.50 -6.95
CA CYS A 134 -9.25 1.17 -7.57
C CYS A 134 -9.99 2.45 -7.93
N ASP A 135 -10.38 2.59 -9.19
CA ASP A 135 -11.16 3.74 -9.68
C ASP A 135 -12.58 3.86 -9.08
N SER A 136 -13.11 2.75 -8.57
CA SER A 136 -14.49 2.61 -8.12
C SER A 136 -14.65 2.78 -6.61
N CYS A 137 -13.74 2.19 -5.83
CA CYS A 137 -13.80 2.23 -4.37
C CYS A 137 -12.66 3.03 -3.72
N ASN A 138 -11.75 3.61 -4.51
CA ASN A 138 -10.55 4.35 -4.07
C ASN A 138 -9.65 3.59 -3.08
N GLY A 139 -9.74 2.25 -3.08
CA GLY A 139 -8.86 1.41 -2.29
C GLY A 139 -7.47 1.32 -2.92
N LEU A 140 -6.44 1.20 -2.07
CA LEU A 140 -5.04 1.23 -2.47
C LEU A 140 -4.35 -0.10 -2.17
N TRP A 141 -3.69 -0.66 -3.18
CA TRP A 141 -2.74 -1.75 -3.05
C TRP A 141 -1.31 -1.21 -3.02
N VAL A 142 -0.64 -1.37 -1.87
CA VAL A 142 0.76 -1.00 -1.69
C VAL A 142 1.62 -2.27 -1.76
N PRO A 143 2.40 -2.45 -2.83
CA PRO A 143 3.13 -3.71 -3.04
C PRO A 143 4.36 -3.84 -2.13
N GLY A 144 4.66 -5.08 -1.76
CA GLY A 144 5.82 -5.49 -0.97
C GLY A 144 5.90 -4.82 0.41
N ASP A 145 7.10 -4.35 0.72
CA ASP A 145 7.49 -3.65 1.95
C ASP A 145 7.30 -2.12 1.85
N ARG A 146 6.75 -1.63 0.73
CA ARG A 146 6.64 -0.18 0.46
C ARG A 146 5.66 0.55 1.35
N PHE A 147 4.78 -0.17 2.04
CA PHE A 147 3.89 0.41 3.04
C PHE A 147 4.68 1.04 4.19
N ASP A 148 5.77 0.39 4.62
CA ASP A 148 6.65 0.92 5.67
C ASP A 148 7.36 2.18 5.21
N GLU A 149 7.81 2.18 3.96
CA GLU A 149 8.43 3.35 3.34
C GLU A 149 7.46 4.53 3.24
N LEU A 150 6.19 4.27 2.90
CA LEU A 150 5.14 5.29 2.87
C LEU A 150 4.94 5.91 4.26
N VAL A 151 4.83 5.09 5.31
CA VAL A 151 4.69 5.54 6.69
C VAL A 151 5.93 6.32 7.14
N ARG A 152 7.14 5.83 6.82
CA ARG A 152 8.40 6.51 7.12
C ARG A 152 8.44 7.90 6.49
N ARG A 153 8.05 8.04 5.22
CA ARG A 153 7.98 9.33 4.52
C ARG A 153 7.00 10.30 5.18
N MET A 154 5.84 9.81 5.66
CA MET A 154 4.89 10.64 6.40
C MET A 154 5.49 11.17 7.72
N ILE A 155 6.24 10.34 8.44
CA ILE A 155 6.94 10.74 9.67
C ILE A 155 8.01 11.79 9.35
N GLU A 156 8.82 11.57 8.32
CA GLU A 156 9.87 12.51 7.90
C GLU A 156 9.31 13.85 7.43
N ALA A 157 8.20 13.83 6.68
CA ALA A 157 7.51 15.04 6.26
C ALA A 157 7.01 15.84 7.47
N ARG A 158 6.44 15.18 8.47
CA ARG A 158 6.03 15.81 9.75
C ARG A 158 7.21 16.43 10.48
N GLN A 159 8.33 15.71 10.61
CA GLN A 159 9.52 16.21 11.31
C GLN A 159 10.08 17.47 10.65
N LYS A 160 10.03 17.56 9.31
CA LYS A 160 10.47 18.74 8.55
C LYS A 160 9.49 19.92 8.65
N GLN A 161 8.19 19.66 8.69
CA GLN A 161 7.15 20.70 8.69
C GLN A 161 6.75 21.17 10.08
N GLY A 162 7.17 20.45 11.14
CA GLY A 162 6.73 20.69 12.51
C GLY A 162 5.32 20.15 12.78
N PRO A 163 4.84 20.18 14.04
CA PRO A 163 3.49 19.74 14.37
C PRO A 163 2.47 20.69 13.73
N LEU A 164 1.82 20.24 12.64
CA LEU A 164 0.64 20.91 12.13
C LEU A 164 -0.50 20.75 13.14
N LEU A 165 -1.17 21.85 13.48
CA LEU A 165 -2.40 21.83 14.27
C LEU A 165 -3.53 21.27 13.40
N THR A 166 -3.52 19.96 13.14
CA THR A 166 -4.65 19.31 12.48
C THR A 166 -5.77 19.16 13.49
N SER A 167 -6.73 20.08 13.45
CA SER A 167 -8.05 19.94 14.07
C SER A 167 -8.90 18.98 13.21
N GLY A 168 -8.39 17.77 13.00
CA GLY A 168 -9.08 16.70 12.30
C GLY A 168 -9.88 15.93 13.32
N MET A 169 -11.16 16.27 13.46
CA MET A 169 -12.12 15.42 14.17
C MET A 169 -12.09 14.05 13.52
N HIS A 170 -11.35 13.10 14.10
CA HIS A 170 -11.41 11.71 13.69
C HIS A 170 -12.87 11.30 13.81
N LYS A 171 -13.61 11.23 12.70
CA LYS A 171 -14.77 10.36 12.66
C LYS A 171 -14.21 8.99 13.00
N LYS A 172 -14.58 8.46 14.18
CA LYS A 172 -14.39 7.04 14.44
C LYS A 172 -14.97 6.36 13.21
N THR A 173 -14.13 5.73 12.40
CA THR A 173 -14.59 4.86 11.33
C THR A 173 -15.62 3.96 11.99
N ALA A 174 -16.87 4.06 11.52
CA ALA A 174 -17.95 3.29 12.09
C ALA A 174 -17.45 1.85 12.11
N PHE A 175 -17.42 1.24 13.30
CA PHE A 175 -16.98 -0.13 13.48
C PHE A 175 -17.67 -0.95 12.40
N GLN A 176 -16.93 -1.45 11.40
CA GLN A 176 -17.51 -2.28 10.36
C GLN A 176 -18.12 -3.48 11.09
N SER A 177 -19.44 -3.47 11.23
CA SER A 177 -20.17 -4.48 12.01
C SER A 177 -20.04 -5.88 11.39
N LYS A 178 -19.56 -5.95 10.15
CA LYS A 178 -19.27 -7.18 9.42
C LYS A 178 -17.77 -7.26 9.12
N ILE A 179 -17.08 -8.18 9.80
CA ILE A 179 -15.71 -8.54 9.46
C ILE A 179 -15.78 -9.31 8.13
N VAL A 180 -15.16 -8.78 7.08
CA VAL A 180 -15.02 -9.43 5.77
C VAL A 180 -13.53 -9.55 5.50
N TYR A 181 -13.02 -10.79 5.42
CA TYR A 181 -11.63 -11.03 5.04
C TYR A 181 -11.50 -10.95 3.54
N ARG A 182 -10.45 -10.27 3.10
CA ARG A 182 -10.17 -9.99 1.69
C ARG A 182 -9.12 -10.93 1.14
N LYS A 183 -9.23 -11.25 -0.14
CA LYS A 183 -8.19 -11.96 -0.87
C LYS A 183 -7.09 -11.01 -1.30
N CYS A 184 -5.86 -11.47 -1.30
CA CYS A 184 -4.74 -10.75 -1.90
C CYS A 184 -4.95 -10.63 -3.42
N PRO A 185 -4.85 -9.43 -4.01
CA PRO A 185 -4.97 -9.27 -5.47
C PRO A 185 -3.96 -10.11 -6.25
N GLU A 186 -2.78 -10.38 -5.68
CA GLU A 186 -1.70 -11.11 -6.35
C GLU A 186 -1.81 -12.64 -6.20
N CYS A 187 -1.94 -13.16 -4.97
CA CYS A 187 -1.96 -14.62 -4.73
C CYS A 187 -3.34 -15.21 -4.43
N GLN A 188 -4.37 -14.38 -4.31
CA GLN A 188 -5.75 -14.79 -4.05
C GLN A 188 -5.98 -15.52 -2.69
N LEU A 189 -4.96 -15.55 -1.83
CA LEU A 189 -5.06 -16.04 -0.45
C LEU A 189 -5.61 -14.96 0.49
N GLY A 190 -6.17 -15.37 1.62
CA GLY A 190 -6.71 -14.46 2.63
C GLY A 190 -5.64 -13.54 3.24
N MET A 191 -5.94 -12.23 3.32
CA MET A 191 -5.10 -11.22 3.96
C MET A 191 -5.37 -11.12 5.45
N HIS A 192 -4.32 -10.81 6.22
CA HIS A 192 -4.41 -10.58 7.66
C HIS A 192 -4.88 -9.17 7.96
N ARG A 193 -5.98 -9.08 8.69
CA ARG A 193 -6.49 -7.83 9.22
C ARG A 193 -5.64 -7.36 10.42
N LYS A 194 -4.87 -6.28 10.28
CA LYS A 194 -3.96 -5.74 11.31
C LYS A 194 -4.36 -4.33 11.72
N ASN A 195 -4.33 -4.04 13.02
CA ASN A 195 -4.51 -2.68 13.51
C ASN A 195 -3.20 -1.91 13.38
N PHE A 196 -3.18 -0.87 12.56
CA PHE A 196 -2.02 -0.01 12.39
C PHE A 196 -1.59 0.56 13.74
N ALA A 197 -0.30 0.51 14.06
CA ALA A 197 0.22 0.92 15.36
C ALA A 197 -0.51 0.27 16.57
N ARG A 198 -1.06 -0.95 16.42
CA ARG A 198 -1.76 -1.77 17.43
C ARG A 198 -3.06 -1.20 18.03
N LYS A 199 -3.20 0.11 18.16
CA LYS A 199 -4.30 0.80 18.85
C LYS A 199 -4.81 2.02 18.10
N SER A 200 -4.41 2.24 16.85
CA SER A 200 -4.90 3.40 16.08
C SER A 200 -6.40 3.28 15.76
N GLY A 201 -6.90 2.05 15.67
CA GLY A 201 -8.27 1.78 15.19
C GLY A 201 -8.38 1.80 13.67
N ILE A 202 -7.28 2.13 12.98
CA ILE A 202 -7.15 1.99 11.53
C ILE A 202 -6.74 0.56 11.30
N ILE A 203 -7.52 -0.13 10.48
CA ILE A 203 -7.25 -1.51 10.15
C ILE A 203 -6.63 -1.54 8.76
N VAL A 204 -5.72 -2.47 8.49
CA VAL A 204 -5.14 -2.67 7.16
C VAL A 204 -5.15 -4.16 6.86
N ASP A 205 -5.29 -4.54 5.60
CA ASP A 205 -5.26 -5.95 5.20
C ASP A 205 -3.91 -6.30 4.60
N TRP A 206 -3.18 -7.22 5.23
CA TRP A 206 -1.79 -7.51 4.90
C TRP A 206 -1.59 -8.95 4.45
N CYS A 207 -0.98 -9.13 3.27
CA CYS A 207 -0.75 -10.44 2.69
C CYS A 207 0.51 -11.16 3.23
N GLY A 208 1.46 -10.45 3.86
CA GLY A 208 2.74 -11.06 4.26
C GLY A 208 3.78 -11.08 3.15
N ASN A 209 3.40 -11.62 1.99
CA ASN A 209 4.33 -11.83 0.88
C ASN A 209 4.24 -10.75 -0.21
N HIS A 210 3.04 -10.24 -0.47
CA HIS A 210 2.80 -9.43 -1.68
C HIS A 210 2.56 -7.95 -1.39
N GLY A 211 1.98 -7.59 -0.25
CA GLY A 211 1.68 -6.19 0.03
C GLY A 211 0.61 -5.97 1.09
N THR A 212 0.14 -4.71 1.14
CA THR A 212 -0.87 -4.21 2.06
C THR A 212 -1.96 -3.49 1.29
N TRP A 213 -3.22 -3.84 1.59
CA TRP A 213 -4.40 -3.16 1.12
C TRP A 213 -4.89 -2.13 2.14
N LEU A 214 -5.30 -0.96 1.63
CA LEU A 214 -5.89 0.13 2.37
C LEU A 214 -7.24 0.48 1.73
N ASP A 215 -8.28 0.63 2.54
CA ASP A 215 -9.53 1.25 2.10
C ASP A 215 -9.37 2.77 1.92
N ALA A 216 -10.34 3.38 1.23
CA ALA A 216 -10.30 4.78 0.78
C ALA A 216 -9.94 5.82 1.85
N ASP A 217 -10.28 5.58 3.12
CA ASP A 217 -10.05 6.52 4.23
C ASP A 217 -8.86 6.10 5.14
N GLU A 218 -8.27 4.93 4.91
CA GLU A 218 -7.28 4.35 5.82
C GLU A 218 -5.93 5.04 5.69
N LEU A 219 -5.55 5.47 4.48
CA LEU A 219 -4.31 6.21 4.22
C LEU A 219 -4.31 7.57 4.92
N GLU A 220 -5.41 8.32 4.81
CA GLU A 220 -5.66 9.60 5.47
C GLU A 220 -5.71 9.40 6.99
N GLY A 221 -6.33 8.31 7.44
CA GLY A 221 -6.32 7.90 8.84
C GLY A 221 -4.90 7.72 9.36
N ILE A 222 -4.05 7.00 8.62
CA ILE A 222 -2.64 6.79 8.96
C ILE A 222 -1.89 8.11 8.99
N ALA A 223 -2.04 8.94 7.96
CA ALA A 223 -1.42 10.25 7.88
C ALA A 223 -1.81 11.13 9.08
N ALA A 224 -3.11 11.21 9.41
CA ALA A 224 -3.61 11.95 10.57
C ALA A 224 -3.06 11.38 11.90
N PHE A 225 -2.98 10.05 12.03
CA PHE A 225 -2.40 9.40 13.20
C PHE A 225 -0.91 9.77 13.38
N VAL A 226 -0.13 9.73 12.29
CA VAL A 226 1.28 10.13 12.27
C VAL A 226 1.42 11.61 12.62
N LEU A 227 0.66 12.49 11.95
CA LEU A 227 0.69 13.94 12.17
C LEU A 227 0.34 14.33 13.61
N SER A 228 -0.58 13.61 14.25
CA SER A 228 -0.95 13.82 15.66
C SER A 228 0.16 13.48 16.67
N GLY A 229 1.28 12.90 16.24
CA GLY A 229 2.41 12.53 17.11
C GLY A 229 2.15 11.32 17.99
N LYS A 230 1.00 10.65 17.82
CA LYS A 230 0.64 9.46 18.60
C LYS A 230 1.60 8.30 18.37
N LEU A 231 2.35 8.29 17.26
CA LEU A 231 3.36 7.28 16.95
C LEU A 231 4.68 7.46 17.74
N GLU A 232 5.00 8.68 18.23
CA GLU A 232 6.26 9.01 18.92
C GLU A 232 6.16 8.95 20.46
N SER A 233 4.97 8.68 21.00
CA SER A 233 4.79 8.44 22.43
C SER A 233 5.66 7.25 22.87
N LYS A 234 6.43 7.37 23.96
CA LYS A 234 7.33 6.35 24.60
C LYS A 234 6.71 4.95 24.88
N ARG A 235 5.52 4.65 24.35
CA ARG A 235 4.85 3.36 24.33
C ARG A 235 4.98 2.62 22.98
N PHE A 236 5.56 3.25 21.97
CA PHE A 236 5.75 2.70 20.62
C PHE A 236 7.16 2.16 20.35
N ASP A 237 8.01 2.02 21.38
CA ASP A 237 9.37 1.42 21.32
C ASP A 237 9.38 -0.09 20.97
N ALA A 238 8.27 -0.65 20.50
CA ALA A 238 8.34 -1.90 19.77
C ALA A 238 8.71 -1.55 18.32
N PRO A 239 9.78 -2.12 17.75
CA PRO A 239 10.11 -1.91 16.34
C PRO A 239 8.82 -2.07 15.54
N MET A 240 8.52 -1.07 14.69
CA MET A 240 7.41 -1.06 13.74
C MET A 240 7.23 -2.50 13.27
N GLN A 241 6.16 -3.13 13.78
CA GLN A 241 6.12 -4.58 14.01
C GLN A 241 6.67 -5.27 12.80
N SER A 242 7.83 -5.92 12.94
CA SER A 242 8.56 -6.37 11.77
C SER A 242 7.60 -7.21 10.94
N TRP A 243 7.30 -6.74 9.73
CA TRP A 243 6.43 -7.43 8.79
C TRP A 243 7.18 -8.66 8.21
N GLN A 244 7.94 -9.34 9.07
CA GLN A 244 8.98 -10.31 8.76
C GLN A 244 8.48 -11.75 8.83
N GLN A 245 7.35 -12.01 9.48
CA GLN A 245 6.80 -13.36 9.45
C GLN A 245 5.82 -13.46 8.28
N PRO A 246 6.16 -14.17 7.19
CA PRO A 246 5.18 -14.42 6.14
C PRO A 246 3.94 -15.05 6.80
N ALA A 247 2.77 -14.56 6.40
CA ALA A 247 1.52 -15.20 6.72
C ALA A 247 1.66 -16.70 6.40
N ASP A 248 1.43 -17.59 7.37
CA ASP A 248 1.32 -19.01 7.04
C ASP A 248 0.09 -19.17 6.14
N ALA A 249 0.36 -19.24 4.83
CA ALA A 249 -0.64 -19.29 3.78
C ALA A 249 -1.68 -20.38 4.03
N LYS A 250 -1.26 -21.55 4.57
CA LYS A 250 -2.18 -22.65 4.89
C LYS A 250 -3.07 -22.29 6.08
N ARG A 251 -2.50 -21.69 7.12
CA ARG A 251 -3.27 -21.23 8.28
C ARG A 251 -4.30 -20.16 7.90
N MET A 252 -3.94 -19.28 6.97
CA MET A 252 -4.85 -18.23 6.49
C MET A 252 -5.95 -18.77 5.60
N GLU A 253 -5.64 -19.72 4.72
CA GLU A 253 -6.65 -20.39 3.92
C GLU A 253 -7.69 -21.08 4.82
N VAL A 254 -7.25 -21.75 5.89
CA VAL A 254 -8.15 -22.38 6.87
C VAL A 254 -9.03 -21.34 7.58
N ILE A 255 -8.47 -20.21 8.02
CA ILE A 255 -9.24 -19.14 8.68
C ILE A 255 -10.28 -18.58 7.71
N TYR A 256 -9.87 -18.26 6.48
CA TYR A 256 -10.75 -17.73 5.44
C TYR A 256 -11.89 -18.70 5.10
N GLN A 257 -11.58 -19.98 4.86
CA GLN A 257 -12.58 -21.02 4.59
C GLN A 257 -13.55 -21.20 5.77
N SER A 258 -13.03 -21.17 7.00
CA SER A 258 -13.86 -21.30 8.19
C SER A 258 -14.86 -20.15 8.30
N GLU A 259 -14.45 -18.92 7.98
CA GLU A 259 -15.34 -17.77 8.02
C GLU A 259 -16.37 -17.75 6.89
N GLN A 260 -15.99 -18.17 5.68
CA GLN A 260 -16.92 -18.35 4.57
C GLN A 260 -18.03 -19.35 4.94
N LEU A 261 -17.67 -20.46 5.57
CA LEU A 261 -18.65 -21.43 6.10
C LEU A 261 -19.56 -20.81 7.16
N MET A 262 -18.99 -20.07 8.13
CA MET A 262 -19.77 -19.40 9.18
C MET A 262 -20.68 -18.30 8.61
N ALA A 263 -20.25 -17.58 7.57
CA ALA A 263 -21.06 -16.59 6.87
C ALA A 263 -22.21 -17.24 6.08
N ALA A 264 -21.94 -18.34 5.37
CA ALA A 264 -22.95 -19.11 4.67
C ALA A 264 -24.00 -19.67 5.63
N GLU A 265 -23.57 -20.19 6.79
CA GLU A 265 -24.47 -20.72 7.80
C GLU A 265 -25.34 -19.61 8.44
N ARG A 266 -24.76 -18.43 8.71
CA ARG A 266 -25.54 -17.27 9.15
C ARG A 266 -26.62 -16.89 8.15
N MET A 267 -26.29 -16.82 6.86
CA MET A 267 -27.28 -16.53 5.81
C MET A 267 -28.37 -17.62 5.74
N ARG A 268 -28.01 -18.89 5.92
CA ARG A 268 -28.95 -20.00 5.94
C ARG A 268 -29.94 -19.86 7.11
N LEU A 269 -29.44 -19.58 8.30
CA LEU A 269 -30.25 -19.38 9.51
C LEU A 269 -31.17 -18.16 9.38
N GLU A 270 -30.68 -17.08 8.78
CA GLU A 270 -31.47 -15.87 8.53
C GLU A 270 -32.63 -16.16 7.56
N ARG A 271 -32.36 -16.84 6.43
CA ARG A 271 -33.40 -17.31 5.49
C ARG A 271 -34.39 -18.28 6.11
N GLN A 272 -33.96 -19.11 7.06
CA GLN A 272 -34.84 -20.03 7.78
C GLN A 272 -35.73 -19.25 8.75
N ARG A 273 -35.19 -18.26 9.46
CA ARG A 273 -35.97 -17.38 10.34
C ARG A 273 -37.00 -16.58 9.57
N ASP A 274 -36.64 -16.05 8.40
CA ASP A 274 -37.57 -15.31 7.54
C ASP A 274 -38.70 -16.19 7.01
N ARG A 275 -38.39 -17.44 6.62
CA ARG A 275 -39.41 -18.43 6.22
C ARG A 275 -40.34 -18.80 7.37
N ASN A 276 -39.80 -19.15 8.53
CA ASN A 276 -40.61 -19.48 9.70
C ASN A 276 -41.50 -18.29 10.11
N ARG A 277 -41.00 -17.06 10.00
CA ARG A 277 -41.78 -15.85 10.25
C ARG A 277 -42.92 -15.71 9.24
N SER A 278 -42.65 -15.92 7.95
CA SER A 278 -43.70 -15.86 6.92
C SER A 278 -44.77 -16.96 7.07
N GLU A 279 -44.41 -18.16 7.53
CA GLU A 279 -45.35 -19.24 7.85
C GLU A 279 -46.23 -18.86 9.04
N ILE A 280 -45.64 -18.33 10.12
CA ILE A 280 -46.41 -17.83 11.28
C ILE A 280 -47.35 -16.69 10.88
N ASP A 281 -46.89 -15.73 10.07
CA ASP A 281 -47.72 -14.62 9.60
C ASP A 281 -48.89 -15.11 8.72
N ALA A 282 -48.67 -16.16 7.91
CA ALA A 282 -49.72 -16.80 7.11
C ALA A 282 -50.74 -17.57 7.96
N ASP A 283 -50.28 -18.34 8.94
CA ASP A 283 -51.16 -19.07 9.88
C ASP A 283 -52.03 -18.09 10.70
N ILE A 284 -51.45 -16.97 11.14
CA ILE A 284 -52.20 -15.91 11.85
C ILE A 284 -53.27 -15.29 10.93
N ALA A 285 -52.94 -15.06 9.64
CA ALA A 285 -53.90 -14.53 8.67
C ALA A 285 -55.06 -15.50 8.42
N ASP A 286 -54.78 -16.80 8.21
CA ASP A 286 -55.79 -17.85 8.00
C ASP A 286 -56.70 -18.04 9.23
N MET A 287 -56.13 -18.01 10.43
CA MET A 287 -56.92 -18.01 11.67
C MET A 287 -57.84 -16.78 11.77
N SER A 288 -57.39 -15.60 11.34
CA SER A 288 -58.19 -14.38 11.39
C SER A 288 -59.38 -14.38 10.41
N GLU A 289 -59.28 -15.10 9.28
CA GLU A 289 -60.40 -15.29 8.34
C GLU A 289 -61.50 -16.18 8.93
N GLY A 290 -61.14 -17.18 9.74
CA GLY A 290 -62.08 -18.03 10.47
C GLY A 290 -62.88 -17.31 11.57
N PHE A 291 -62.37 -16.20 12.11
CA PHE A 291 -63.07 -15.38 13.11
C PHE A 291 -63.93 -14.24 12.52
N THR A 292 -64.04 -14.15 11.19
CA THR A 292 -64.95 -13.20 10.54
C THR A 292 -66.41 -13.62 10.70
N LEU A 293 -67.34 -12.65 10.72
CA LEU A 293 -68.81 -12.90 10.81
C LEU A 293 -69.30 -13.92 9.76
N SER A 294 -68.68 -13.91 8.57
CA SER A 294 -68.90 -14.88 7.49
C SER A 294 -68.40 -16.30 7.80
N GLY A 295 -67.26 -16.44 8.48
CA GLY A 295 -66.72 -17.74 8.90
C GLY A 295 -67.57 -18.40 9.98
N TRP A 296 -68.01 -17.62 10.98
CA TRP A 296 -68.92 -18.07 12.03
C TRP A 296 -70.28 -18.54 11.50
N LEU A 297 -70.84 -17.84 10.50
CA LEU A 297 -72.11 -18.21 9.86
C LEU A 297 -72.03 -19.54 9.08
N LYS A 298 -70.86 -19.89 8.54
CA LYS A 298 -70.66 -21.12 7.77
C LYS A 298 -70.53 -22.35 8.68
N TRP A 299 -69.86 -22.23 9.83
CA TRP A 299 -69.73 -23.29 10.83
C TRP A 299 -71.06 -23.61 11.56
N LEU A 300 -71.96 -22.64 11.68
CA LEU A 300 -73.29 -22.83 12.30
C LEU A 300 -74.34 -23.51 11.39
N LEU A 301 -74.03 -23.68 10.10
CA LEU A 301 -74.95 -24.21 9.08
C LEU A 301 -74.54 -25.60 8.56
N GLU A 302 -73.47 -26.20 9.08
CA GLU A 302 -73.08 -27.62 8.92
C GLU A 302 -73.34 -28.39 10.21
#